data_AF-A0A2J6IC28-F1
#
_entry.id   AF-A0A2J6IC28-F1
#
_cell.length_a   1.000
_cell.length_b   1.000
_cell.length_c   1.000
_cell.angle_alpha   90.00
_cell.angle_beta   90.00
_cell.angle_gamma   90.00
#
_symmetry.space_group_name_H-M   'P 1'
#
loop_
_entity.id
_entity.type
_entity.pdbx_description
1 polymer ?
#
loop_
_entity_poly.entity_id
_entity_poly.type
_entity_poly.pdbx_seq_one_letter_code
_entity_poly.pdbx_strand_id
1 'polypeptide(L)'
;MLYIKFKILNPEKFTDFQTVYQHMLKVRTPGFDFKVNLDEVDWANITDEEEELLFDEDLQLKKRYNELFPDYANAFLERYFGGDNVDSSDNIEVFSILNYLEYGFEVDMNNLEQLDNHSGLVEFSTGNFPYGGMERFLMVLKAYDLVAVECFNGFTVYEFEWISEFEHNAIELSEKTIKYLNRIKP
;
A
#
# COMPACT_ATOMS: atom_id res chain seq x y z
N MET A 1 -5.57 12.39 12.53
CA MET A 1 -4.86 11.10 12.56
C MET A 1 -5.84 10.01 12.20
N LEU A 2 -5.57 9.27 11.14
CA LEU A 2 -6.29 8.09 10.68
C LEU A 2 -5.50 6.84 11.06
N TYR A 3 -6.17 5.69 11.17
CA TYR A 3 -5.46 4.43 11.38
C TYR A 3 -6.19 3.23 10.79
N ILE A 4 -5.42 2.17 10.54
CA ILE A 4 -5.90 0.82 10.28
C ILE A 4 -5.14 -0.13 11.20
N LYS A 5 -5.88 -0.89 12.00
CA LYS A 5 -5.36 -2.01 12.79
C LYS A 5 -5.60 -3.30 12.02
N PHE A 6 -4.60 -4.17 12.00
CA PHE A 6 -4.65 -5.43 11.27
C PHE A 6 -4.07 -6.59 12.09
N LYS A 7 -4.49 -7.81 11.76
CA LYS A 7 -3.88 -9.05 12.21
C LYS A 7 -2.73 -9.43 11.28
N ILE A 8 -1.64 -9.90 11.87
CA ILE A 8 -0.49 -10.44 11.16
C ILE A 8 -0.65 -11.97 11.14
N LEU A 9 -0.96 -12.54 9.97
CA LEU A 9 -1.06 -14.00 9.86
C LEU A 9 0.30 -14.64 9.53
N ASN A 10 1.17 -13.91 8.81
CA ASN A 10 2.52 -14.33 8.49
C ASN A 10 3.52 -13.20 8.81
N PRO A 11 4.40 -13.38 9.82
CA PRO A 11 5.40 -12.39 10.19
C PRO A 11 6.43 -12.07 9.08
N GLU A 12 6.79 -13.03 8.24
CA GLU A 12 7.73 -12.80 7.14
C GLU A 12 7.13 -11.85 6.11
N LYS A 13 5.84 -12.05 5.76
CA LYS A 13 5.12 -11.13 4.87
C LYS A 13 4.89 -9.76 5.49
N PHE A 14 4.81 -9.65 6.83
CA PHE A 14 4.81 -8.34 7.48
C PHE A 14 6.15 -7.61 7.27
N THR A 15 7.28 -8.32 7.34
CA THR A 15 8.58 -7.76 6.99
C THR A 15 8.63 -7.30 5.54
N ASP A 16 8.09 -8.08 4.61
CA ASP A 16 8.02 -7.66 3.20
C ASP A 16 7.15 -6.41 3.02
N PHE A 17 6.01 -6.33 3.72
CA PHE A 17 5.15 -5.14 3.71
C PHE A 17 5.83 -3.89 4.26
N GLN A 18 6.78 -4.02 5.20
CA GLN A 18 7.56 -2.88 5.66
C GLN A 18 8.33 -2.21 4.51
N THR A 19 8.80 -2.98 3.52
CA THR A 19 9.45 -2.43 2.32
C THR A 19 8.49 -1.56 1.51
N VAL A 20 7.24 -2.01 1.32
CA VAL A 20 6.18 -1.22 0.67
C VAL A 20 5.89 0.06 1.45
N TYR A 21 5.77 -0.04 2.78
CA TYR A 21 5.55 1.12 3.63
C TYR A 21 6.70 2.14 3.56
N GLN A 22 7.95 1.68 3.57
CA GLN A 22 9.13 2.55 3.41
C GLN A 22 9.16 3.21 2.03
N HIS A 23 8.77 2.50 0.97
CA HIS A 23 8.61 3.10 -0.36
C HIS A 23 7.58 4.23 -0.35
N MET A 24 6.41 4.00 0.26
CA MET A 24 5.37 5.02 0.37
C MET A 24 5.86 6.29 1.12
N LEU A 25 6.66 6.13 2.18
CA LEU A 25 7.31 7.25 2.87
C LEU A 25 8.29 8.00 1.96
N LYS A 26 9.15 7.25 1.26
CA LYS A 26 10.19 7.80 0.40
C LYS A 26 9.60 8.66 -0.72
N VAL A 27 8.57 8.17 -1.40
CA VAL A 27 7.91 8.85 -2.53
C VAL A 27 7.29 10.20 -2.14
N ARG A 28 6.94 10.35 -0.86
CA ARG A 28 6.33 11.57 -0.30
C ARG A 28 7.34 12.55 0.29
N THR A 29 8.63 12.23 0.22
CA THR A 29 9.68 13.13 0.70
C THR A 29 9.82 14.32 -0.26
N PRO A 30 9.85 15.58 0.22
CA PRO A 30 10.02 16.73 -0.65
C PRO A 30 11.28 16.63 -1.52
N GLY A 31 11.12 16.83 -2.83
CA GLY A 31 12.22 16.73 -3.80
C GLY A 31 12.59 15.30 -4.19
N PHE A 32 11.82 14.29 -3.78
CA PHE A 32 11.96 12.94 -4.31
C PHE A 32 11.60 12.91 -5.81
N ASP A 33 12.46 12.27 -6.60
CA ASP A 33 12.23 11.95 -8.01
C ASP A 33 12.74 10.53 -8.25
N PHE A 34 12.03 9.76 -9.08
CA PHE A 34 12.49 8.45 -9.53
C PHE A 34 13.61 8.54 -10.56
N LYS A 35 13.80 9.72 -11.17
CA LYS A 35 14.84 9.93 -12.17
C LYS A 35 16.21 9.58 -11.62
N VAL A 36 16.91 8.75 -12.40
CA VAL A 36 18.31 8.42 -12.16
C VAL A 36 19.15 9.67 -12.41
N ASN A 37 20.11 9.92 -11.52
CA ASN A 37 21.11 10.94 -11.75
C ASN A 37 22.03 10.51 -12.90
N LEU A 38 21.77 11.01 -14.12
CA LEU A 38 22.50 10.62 -15.33
C LEU A 38 23.99 10.94 -15.26
N ASP A 39 24.41 11.85 -14.39
CA ASP A 39 25.82 12.19 -14.14
C ASP A 39 26.58 11.07 -13.39
N GLU A 40 25.87 10.15 -12.75
CA GLU A 40 26.44 9.02 -12.00
C GLU A 40 26.47 7.72 -12.82
N VAL A 41 25.96 7.74 -14.05
CA VAL A 41 25.92 6.56 -14.93
C VAL A 41 27.30 6.33 -15.57
N ASP A 42 27.82 5.11 -15.44
CA ASP A 42 29.04 4.68 -16.14
C ASP A 42 28.71 4.32 -17.60
N TRP A 43 28.57 5.35 -18.43
CA TRP A 43 28.29 5.22 -19.87
C TRP A 43 29.29 4.34 -20.64
N ALA A 44 30.48 4.08 -20.09
CA ALA A 44 31.48 3.25 -20.74
C ALA A 44 31.23 1.75 -20.56
N ASN A 45 30.50 1.36 -19.51
CA ASN A 45 30.27 -0.05 -19.15
C ASN A 45 28.78 -0.42 -19.02
N ILE A 46 27.86 0.52 -19.24
CA ILE A 46 26.42 0.26 -19.20
C ILE A 46 26.03 -0.78 -20.26
N THR A 47 25.14 -1.69 -19.89
CA THR A 47 24.53 -2.64 -20.82
C THR A 47 23.32 -2.03 -21.54
N ASP A 48 22.97 -2.57 -22.71
CA ASP A 48 21.79 -2.11 -23.46
C ASP A 48 20.51 -2.15 -22.61
N GLU A 49 20.35 -3.19 -21.78
CA GLU A 49 19.20 -3.34 -20.86
C GLU A 49 19.19 -2.27 -19.75
N GLU A 50 20.36 -1.93 -19.20
CA GLU A 50 20.48 -0.87 -18.20
C GLU A 50 20.23 0.51 -18.81
N GLU A 51 20.68 0.74 -20.05
CA GLU A 51 20.41 1.99 -20.78
C GLU A 51 18.93 2.15 -21.07
N GLU A 52 18.25 1.11 -21.56
CA GLU A 52 16.81 1.13 -21.83
C GLU A 52 16.02 1.45 -20.55
N LEU A 53 16.40 0.84 -19.42
CA LEU A 53 15.79 1.10 -18.13
C LEU A 53 15.97 2.56 -17.66
N LEU A 54 16.98 3.31 -18.11
CA LEU A 54 17.14 4.72 -17.72
C LEU A 54 16.09 5.65 -18.35
N PHE A 55 15.55 5.27 -19.51
CA PHE A 55 14.70 6.14 -20.32
C PHE A 55 13.28 5.61 -20.53
N ASP A 56 13.05 4.31 -20.33
CA ASP A 56 11.74 3.69 -20.44
C ASP A 56 11.00 3.71 -19.09
N GLU A 57 10.00 4.60 -18.99
CA GLU A 57 9.19 4.76 -17.78
C GLU A 57 8.38 3.50 -17.42
N ASP A 58 7.96 2.71 -18.41
CA ASP A 58 7.18 1.48 -18.19
C ASP A 58 8.08 0.36 -17.65
N LEU A 59 9.31 0.23 -18.16
CA LEU A 59 10.30 -0.69 -17.60
C LEU A 59 10.71 -0.31 -16.19
N GLN A 60 10.89 0.99 -15.90
CA GLN A 60 11.16 1.46 -14.54
C GLN A 60 10.01 1.14 -13.60
N LEU A 61 8.77 1.38 -14.02
CA LEU A 61 7.57 1.07 -13.25
C LEU A 61 7.50 -0.43 -12.96
N LYS A 62 7.69 -1.27 -13.97
CA LYS A 62 7.69 -2.73 -13.84
C LYS A 62 8.79 -3.23 -12.90
N LYS A 63 9.99 -2.67 -12.99
CA LYS A 63 11.10 -3.00 -12.07
C LYS A 63 10.74 -2.66 -10.63
N ARG A 64 10.27 -1.43 -10.37
CA ARG A 64 9.84 -1.03 -9.02
C ARG A 64 8.72 -1.91 -8.49
N TYR A 65 7.76 -2.25 -9.34
CA TYR A 65 6.68 -3.15 -8.97
C TYR A 65 7.23 -4.51 -8.52
N ASN A 66 8.10 -5.14 -9.30
CA ASN A 66 8.67 -6.44 -8.97
C ASN A 66 9.56 -6.42 -7.72
N GLU A 67 10.23 -5.29 -7.42
CA GLU A 67 11.00 -5.12 -6.19
C GLU A 67 10.11 -4.99 -4.95
N LEU A 68 8.92 -4.42 -5.11
CA LEU A 68 8.01 -4.16 -4.01
C LEU A 68 7.00 -5.28 -3.77
N PHE A 69 6.61 -6.03 -4.81
CA PHE A 69 5.55 -7.03 -4.76
C PHE A 69 6.10 -8.43 -5.09
N PRO A 70 6.38 -9.27 -4.07
CA PRO A 70 6.76 -10.66 -4.28
C PRO A 70 5.67 -11.45 -5.03
N ASP A 71 6.03 -12.58 -5.63
CA ASP A 71 5.13 -13.41 -6.44
C ASP A 71 3.80 -13.74 -5.74
N TYR A 72 3.81 -14.00 -4.43
CA TYR A 72 2.58 -14.29 -3.69
C TYR A 72 1.64 -13.08 -3.61
N ALA A 73 2.19 -11.87 -3.47
CA ALA A 73 1.42 -10.63 -3.36
C ALA A 73 0.90 -10.23 -4.74
N ASN A 74 1.74 -10.35 -5.76
CA ASN A 74 1.35 -10.15 -7.15
C ASN A 74 0.20 -11.10 -7.53
N ALA A 75 0.34 -12.41 -7.25
CA ALA A 75 -0.69 -13.40 -7.55
C ALA A 75 -2.02 -13.11 -6.81
N PHE A 76 -1.97 -12.55 -5.60
CA PHE A 76 -3.19 -12.10 -4.90
C PHE A 76 -3.84 -10.91 -5.61
N LEU A 77 -3.05 -9.90 -5.98
CA LEU A 77 -3.55 -8.69 -6.64
C LEU A 77 -4.07 -8.99 -8.05
N GLU A 78 -3.46 -9.90 -8.79
CA GLU A 78 -3.95 -10.40 -10.08
C GLU A 78 -5.35 -11.01 -9.94
N ARG A 79 -5.61 -11.80 -8.88
CA ARG A 79 -6.96 -12.32 -8.63
C ARG A 79 -7.97 -11.21 -8.28
N TYR A 80 -7.52 -10.22 -7.50
CA TYR A 80 -8.37 -9.09 -7.12
C TYR A 80 -8.80 -8.25 -8.34
N PHE A 81 -7.86 -7.93 -9.25
CA PHE A 81 -8.16 -7.13 -10.44
C PHE A 81 -8.78 -7.94 -11.58
N GLY A 82 -8.35 -9.18 -11.77
CA GLY A 82 -8.72 -9.97 -12.94
C GLY A 82 -10.17 -10.48 -12.94
N GLY A 83 -10.77 -10.76 -11.78
CA GLY A 83 -11.97 -11.61 -11.76
C GLY A 83 -11.75 -12.94 -12.50
N ASP A 84 -12.80 -13.74 -12.70
CA ASP A 84 -12.67 -15.12 -13.23
C ASP A 84 -12.19 -15.24 -14.70
N ASN A 85 -11.84 -14.16 -15.42
CA ASN A 85 -11.53 -14.21 -16.86
C ASN A 85 -10.63 -13.06 -17.36
N VAL A 86 -9.34 -13.03 -17.00
CA VAL A 86 -8.39 -12.13 -17.68
C VAL A 86 -7.17 -12.90 -18.17
N ASP A 87 -6.98 -12.86 -19.50
CA ASP A 87 -5.75 -13.25 -20.18
C ASP A 87 -4.60 -12.44 -19.58
N SER A 88 -3.64 -13.15 -18.98
CA SER A 88 -2.49 -12.67 -18.19
C SER A 88 -1.49 -11.76 -18.92
N SER A 89 -1.82 -11.22 -20.10
CA SER A 89 -0.88 -10.46 -20.93
C SER A 89 -0.98 -8.94 -20.82
N ASP A 90 -2.10 -8.39 -20.33
CA ASP A 90 -2.32 -6.93 -20.24
C ASP A 90 -2.38 -6.45 -18.77
N ASN A 91 -1.33 -6.74 -17.98
CA ASN A 91 -1.15 -6.43 -16.54
C ASN A 91 -1.17 -4.93 -16.14
N ILE A 92 -1.79 -4.06 -16.95
CA ILE A 92 -1.90 -2.60 -16.72
C ILE A 92 -2.59 -2.30 -15.38
N GLU A 93 -3.60 -3.08 -14.98
CA GLU A 93 -4.33 -2.86 -13.73
C GLU A 93 -3.52 -3.22 -12.48
N VAL A 94 -2.62 -4.20 -12.59
CA VAL A 94 -1.75 -4.60 -11.48
C VAL A 94 -0.75 -3.48 -11.17
N PHE A 95 -0.16 -2.84 -12.19
CA PHE A 95 0.71 -1.67 -11.97
C PHE A 95 -0.07 -0.45 -11.48
N SER A 96 -1.39 -0.39 -11.69
CA SER A 96 -2.22 0.69 -11.15
C SER A 96 -2.23 0.74 -9.62
N ILE A 97 -1.97 -0.39 -8.94
CA ILE A 97 -1.85 -0.41 -7.48
C ILE A 97 -0.62 0.37 -7.01
N LEU A 98 0.48 0.31 -7.76
CA LEU A 98 1.71 1.03 -7.42
C LEU A 98 1.48 2.53 -7.59
N ASN A 99 0.91 2.96 -8.71
CA ASN A 99 0.50 4.35 -8.92
C ASN A 99 -0.47 4.85 -7.83
N TYR A 100 -1.39 3.99 -7.37
CA TYR A 100 -2.26 4.29 -6.23
C TYR A 100 -1.45 4.49 -4.95
N LEU A 101 -0.52 3.60 -4.60
CA LEU A 101 0.29 3.74 -3.39
C LEU A 101 1.24 4.94 -3.44
N GLU A 102 1.78 5.26 -4.62
CA GLU A 102 2.70 6.37 -4.84
C GLU A 102 1.98 7.72 -4.80
N TYR A 103 0.85 7.83 -5.51
CA TYR A 103 0.19 9.12 -5.76
C TYR A 103 -1.29 9.10 -5.40
N GLY A 104 -2.01 8.05 -5.78
CA GLY A 104 -3.47 8.01 -5.71
C GLY A 104 -4.05 7.93 -4.29
N PHE A 105 -3.30 7.44 -3.29
CA PHE A 105 -3.82 7.30 -1.93
C PHE A 105 -4.00 8.65 -1.23
N GLU A 106 -3.21 9.66 -1.61
CA GLU A 106 -3.32 11.06 -1.12
C GLU A 106 -3.29 11.19 0.42
N VAL A 107 -2.43 10.41 1.08
CA VAL A 107 -2.19 10.47 2.53
C VAL A 107 -0.71 10.68 2.83
N ASP A 108 -0.42 11.20 4.02
CA ASP A 108 0.91 11.20 4.62
C ASP A 108 1.02 10.01 5.58
N MET A 109 1.98 9.12 5.32
CA MET A 109 2.22 7.97 6.20
C MET A 109 2.94 8.44 7.46
N ASN A 110 2.38 8.14 8.64
CA ASN A 110 2.91 8.67 9.90
C ASN A 110 3.64 7.61 10.73
N ASN A 111 3.07 6.41 10.82
CA ASN A 111 3.63 5.33 11.63
C ASN A 111 3.22 3.95 11.11
N LEU A 112 4.12 2.97 11.25
CA LEU A 112 3.84 1.56 11.10
C LEU A 112 4.41 0.86 12.33
N GLU A 113 3.52 0.30 13.16
CA GLU A 113 3.87 -0.28 14.44
C GLU A 113 3.39 -1.74 14.50
N GLN A 114 4.25 -2.62 15.00
CA GLN A 114 3.84 -3.94 15.45
C GLN A 114 3.42 -3.83 16.92
N LEU A 115 2.13 -4.01 17.19
CA LEU A 115 1.58 -3.89 18.54
C LEU A 115 1.90 -5.12 19.40
N ASP A 116 1.88 -6.30 18.77
CA ASP A 116 2.26 -7.59 19.37
C ASP A 116 2.62 -8.62 18.28
N ASN A 117 2.82 -9.88 18.64
CA ASN A 117 3.20 -10.94 17.70
C ASN A 117 2.13 -11.25 16.63
N HIS A 118 0.91 -10.75 16.78
CA HIS A 118 -0.24 -11.09 15.94
C HIS A 118 -1.00 -9.87 15.41
N SER A 119 -0.59 -8.65 15.76
CA SER A 119 -1.27 -7.44 15.33
C SER A 119 -0.33 -6.27 15.08
N GLY A 120 -0.73 -5.44 14.13
CA GLY A 120 -0.05 -4.22 13.76
C GLY A 120 -1.03 -3.06 13.55
N LEU A 121 -0.46 -1.87 13.43
CA LEU A 121 -1.15 -0.62 13.24
C LEU A 121 -0.41 0.19 12.20
N VAL A 122 -1.14 0.74 11.24
CA VAL A 122 -0.64 1.78 10.34
C VAL A 122 -1.42 3.05 10.58
N GLU A 123 -0.70 4.14 10.82
CA GLU A 123 -1.25 5.47 11.04
C GLU A 123 -0.84 6.39 9.89
N PHE A 124 -1.79 7.20 9.45
CA PHE A 124 -1.59 8.14 8.37
C PHE A 124 -2.49 9.36 8.56
N SER A 125 -2.15 10.44 7.87
CA SER A 125 -2.87 11.71 7.89
C SER A 125 -3.30 12.03 6.47
N THR A 126 -4.32 12.87 6.34
CA THR A 126 -4.68 13.45 5.04
C THR A 126 -4.85 14.96 5.21
N GLY A 127 -4.38 15.71 4.22
CA GLY A 127 -4.61 17.14 4.12
C GLY A 127 -6.01 17.50 3.61
N ASN A 128 -6.69 16.57 2.93
CA ASN A 128 -7.98 16.81 2.26
C ASN A 128 -8.92 15.59 2.36
N PHE A 129 -10.23 15.83 2.24
CA PHE A 129 -11.24 14.78 2.12
C PHE A 129 -12.14 15.06 0.90
N PRO A 130 -12.46 14.04 0.07
CA PRO A 130 -12.02 12.64 0.12
C PRO A 130 -10.53 12.46 -0.20
N TYR A 131 -9.98 11.31 0.16
CA TYR A 131 -8.65 10.81 -0.29
C TYR A 131 -8.86 9.53 -1.13
N GLY A 132 -7.77 8.91 -1.62
CA GLY A 132 -7.76 7.84 -2.63
C GLY A 132 -8.59 6.56 -2.41
N GLY A 133 -9.35 6.48 -1.33
CA GLY A 133 -10.17 5.33 -0.98
C GLY A 133 -9.34 4.27 -0.26
N MET A 134 -9.86 3.75 0.84
CA MET A 134 -9.12 2.81 1.70
C MET A 134 -9.09 1.38 1.13
N GLU A 135 -10.06 1.02 0.30
CA GLU A 135 -10.29 -0.36 -0.14
C GLU A 135 -9.07 -0.98 -0.84
N ARG A 136 -8.46 -0.24 -1.77
CA ARG A 136 -7.25 -0.70 -2.46
C ARG A 136 -6.09 -0.93 -1.50
N PHE A 137 -5.95 -0.09 -0.48
CA PHE A 137 -4.94 -0.29 0.55
C PHE A 137 -5.24 -1.50 1.44
N LEU A 138 -6.51 -1.80 1.73
CA LEU A 138 -6.89 -3.05 2.42
C LEU A 138 -6.51 -4.28 1.59
N MET A 139 -6.66 -4.22 0.27
CA MET A 139 -6.24 -5.31 -0.63
C MET A 139 -4.72 -5.48 -0.66
N VAL A 140 -3.96 -4.38 -0.62
CA VAL A 140 -2.50 -4.46 -0.46
C VAL A 140 -2.15 -5.13 0.87
N LEU A 141 -2.76 -4.72 1.99
CA LEU A 141 -2.54 -5.40 3.28
C LEU A 141 -2.84 -6.91 3.19
N LYS A 142 -3.98 -7.28 2.59
CA LYS A 142 -4.37 -8.68 2.38
C LYS A 142 -3.37 -9.46 1.52
N ALA A 143 -2.76 -8.85 0.51
CA ALA A 143 -1.72 -9.47 -0.32
C ALA A 143 -0.50 -9.93 0.52
N TYR A 144 -0.25 -9.27 1.66
CA TYR A 144 0.80 -9.60 2.63
C TYR A 144 0.30 -10.41 3.84
N ASP A 145 -0.87 -11.04 3.74
CA ASP A 145 -1.56 -11.72 4.84
C ASP A 145 -1.76 -10.82 6.09
N LEU A 146 -1.91 -9.50 5.86
CA LEU A 146 -2.26 -8.52 6.88
C LEU A 146 -3.76 -8.23 6.78
N VAL A 147 -4.53 -8.74 7.74
CA VAL A 147 -5.99 -8.66 7.68
C VAL A 147 -6.47 -7.50 8.53
N ALA A 148 -6.93 -6.42 7.89
CA ALA A 148 -7.52 -5.30 8.60
C ALA A 148 -8.70 -5.75 9.45
N VAL A 149 -8.76 -5.30 10.70
CA VAL A 149 -9.84 -5.64 11.64
C VAL A 149 -10.54 -4.41 12.16
N GLU A 150 -9.89 -3.25 12.11
CA GLU A 150 -10.46 -2.00 12.56
C GLU A 150 -9.82 -0.84 11.81
N CYS A 151 -10.60 0.20 11.52
CA CYS A 151 -10.05 1.45 11.03
C CYS A 151 -10.75 2.66 11.66
N PHE A 152 -10.04 3.78 11.71
CA PHE A 152 -10.65 5.09 11.89
C PHE A 152 -10.42 5.90 10.62
N ASN A 153 -11.52 6.20 9.92
CA ASN A 153 -11.47 6.89 8.62
C ASN A 153 -11.48 8.43 8.72
N GLY A 154 -11.45 8.97 9.95
CA GLY A 154 -11.51 10.41 10.22
C GLY A 154 -12.83 10.84 10.85
N PHE A 155 -13.86 10.01 10.74
CA PHE A 155 -15.19 10.28 11.28
C PHE A 155 -15.65 9.16 12.22
N THR A 156 -15.50 7.92 11.79
CA THR A 156 -16.05 6.74 12.46
C THR A 156 -14.98 5.67 12.60
N VAL A 157 -15.01 5.00 13.76
CA VAL A 157 -14.26 3.76 13.96
C VAL A 157 -15.11 2.61 13.44
N TYR A 158 -14.60 1.87 12.47
CA TYR A 158 -15.22 0.66 11.92
C TYR A 158 -14.49 -0.59 12.41
N GLU A 159 -15.23 -1.64 12.71
CA GLU A 159 -14.74 -3.01 12.75
C GLU A 159 -15.00 -3.68 11.41
N PHE A 160 -14.02 -4.43 10.89
CA PHE A 160 -14.16 -5.15 9.64
C PHE A 160 -14.42 -6.64 9.87
N GLU A 161 -15.53 -7.12 9.31
CA GLU A 161 -15.86 -8.53 9.24
C GLU A 161 -15.69 -9.01 7.79
N TRP A 162 -14.60 -9.72 7.52
CA TRP A 162 -14.33 -10.29 6.20
C TRP A 162 -15.27 -11.44 5.89
N ILE A 163 -16.01 -11.31 4.79
CA ILE A 163 -16.98 -12.29 4.31
C ILE A 163 -16.30 -13.22 3.30
N SER A 164 -15.35 -12.69 2.53
CA SER A 164 -14.58 -13.41 1.54
C SER A 164 -13.14 -12.93 1.50
N GLU A 165 -12.38 -13.40 0.49
CA GLU A 165 -11.03 -12.94 0.23
C GLU A 165 -10.98 -11.42 -0.03
N PHE A 166 -11.96 -10.89 -0.77
CA PHE A 166 -11.99 -9.51 -1.28
C PHE A 166 -13.15 -8.66 -0.74
N GLU A 167 -14.08 -9.24 0.04
CA GLU A 167 -15.25 -8.53 0.55
C GLU A 167 -15.31 -8.54 2.08
N HIS A 168 -15.73 -7.41 2.66
CA HIS A 168 -15.95 -7.23 4.09
C HIS A 168 -17.20 -6.40 4.37
N ASN A 169 -17.78 -6.61 5.54
CA ASN A 169 -18.72 -5.67 6.15
C ASN A 169 -17.95 -4.71 7.06
N ALA A 170 -18.37 -3.44 7.08
CA ALA A 170 -17.88 -2.44 8.01
C ALA A 170 -18.95 -2.13 9.07
N ILE A 171 -18.66 -2.46 10.33
CA ILE A 171 -19.57 -2.27 11.46
C ILE A 171 -19.15 -1.03 12.23
N GLU A 172 -20.07 -0.07 12.39
CA GLU A 172 -19.78 1.16 13.13
C GLU A 172 -19.66 0.91 14.64
N LEU A 173 -18.54 1.33 15.22
CA LEU A 173 -18.30 1.28 16.66
C LEU A 173 -18.52 2.66 17.28
N SER A 174 -19.79 3.07 17.46
CA SER A 174 -20.15 4.42 17.89
C SER A 174 -19.54 4.83 19.24
N GLU A 175 -19.55 3.94 20.24
CA GLU A 175 -18.95 4.23 21.55
C GLU A 175 -17.42 4.42 21.46
N LYS A 176 -16.75 3.59 20.65
CA LYS A 176 -15.31 3.67 20.45
C LYS A 176 -14.94 4.93 19.67
N THR A 177 -15.77 5.31 18.70
CA THR A 177 -15.66 6.57 17.96
C THR A 177 -15.70 7.76 18.91
N ILE A 178 -16.69 7.84 19.80
CA ILE A 178 -16.80 8.92 20.79
C ILE A 178 -15.55 8.97 21.68
N LYS A 179 -15.10 7.82 22.19
CA LYS A 179 -13.89 7.73 23.03
C LYS A 179 -12.64 8.20 22.28
N TYR A 180 -12.47 7.77 21.03
CA TYR A 180 -11.32 8.13 20.20
C TYR A 180 -11.32 9.63 19.88
N LEU A 181 -12.45 10.18 19.42
CA LEU A 181 -12.61 11.60 19.13
C LEU A 181 -12.32 12.47 20.36
N ASN A 182 -12.72 12.04 21.55
CA ASN A 182 -12.43 12.78 22.78
C ASN A 182 -10.95 12.71 23.19
N ARG A 183 -10.21 11.67 22.78
CA ARG A 183 -8.76 11.55 23.04
C ARG A 183 -7.93 12.43 22.11
N ILE A 184 -8.40 12.65 20.88
CA ILE A 184 -7.65 13.41 19.86
C ILE A 184 -8.09 14.88 19.75
N LYS A 185 -9.13 15.29 20.48
CA LYS A 185 -9.50 16.70 20.61
C LYS A 185 -8.36 17.43 21.36
N PRO A 186 -7.88 18.58 20.85
CA PRO A 186 -6.88 19.39 21.53
C PRO A 186 -7.39 19.97 22.86
#